data_AF-A0A372QJU0-F1
#
_entry.id   AF-A0A372QJU0-F1
#
_cell.length_a   1.000
_cell.length_b   1.000
_cell.length_c   1.000
_cell.angle_alpha   90.00
_cell.angle_beta   90.00
_cell.angle_gamma   90.00
#
_symmetry.space_group_name_H-M   'P 1'
#
loop_
_entity.id
_entity.type
_entity.pdbx_description
1 polymer ?
#
loop_
_entity_poly.entity_id
_entity_poly.type
_entity_poly.pdbx_seq_one_letter_code
_entity_poly.pdbx_strand_id
1 'polypeptide(L)'
;FQKNSLVHVEFTSTNFSNVSLKNLKGLYNLKYLRFENCEGILLDQCEVLKFTSFKLIELPLKCNNWIVDVTSLMIKYLGASLQRLSVDNPTIPLIENVLMFCSKLICLKIRINNHFDLSVLPFFKNLRIRILNINFTLNNLNNFNEFFKNLVNNIPINISNISIYINSRNSTRSIIRFYEYIRFREFKAFLENSHNDFKIINLNYIIELEFKNFWYVGIRQRV
;
A
#
# COMPACT_ATOMS: atom_id res chain seq x y z
N PHE A 1 6.65 -14.22 -29.64
CA PHE A 1 6.16 -14.10 -28.25
C PHE A 1 4.64 -14.16 -28.24
N GLN A 2 4.05 -15.14 -27.55
CA GLN A 2 2.60 -15.30 -27.44
C GLN A 2 2.04 -14.22 -26.50
N LYS A 3 1.59 -13.08 -27.05
CA LYS A 3 0.94 -12.01 -26.26
C LYS A 3 -0.26 -12.52 -25.44
N ASN A 4 -0.90 -13.57 -25.93
CA ASN A 4 -2.03 -14.23 -25.26
C ASN A 4 -1.63 -15.13 -24.08
N SER A 5 -0.34 -15.44 -23.86
CA SER A 5 0.08 -16.27 -22.72
C SER A 5 0.52 -15.44 -21.51
N LEU A 6 0.73 -14.12 -21.68
CA LEU A 6 1.24 -13.26 -20.61
C LEU A 6 0.14 -12.93 -19.61
N VAL A 7 0.26 -13.52 -18.42
CA VAL A 7 -0.64 -13.31 -17.27
C VAL A 7 -0.01 -12.37 -16.23
N HIS A 8 1.31 -12.23 -16.26
CA HIS A 8 2.11 -11.52 -15.25
C HIS A 8 3.17 -10.65 -15.94
N VAL A 9 3.21 -9.36 -15.61
CA VAL A 9 4.24 -8.42 -16.05
C VAL A 9 4.73 -7.58 -14.89
N GLU A 10 6.05 -7.45 -14.77
CA GLU A 10 6.70 -6.59 -13.78
C GLU A 10 7.72 -5.68 -14.46
N PHE A 11 7.75 -4.43 -14.01
CA PHE A 11 8.79 -3.47 -14.35
C PHE A 11 9.50 -3.05 -13.07
N THR A 12 10.83 -3.08 -13.09
CA THR A 12 11.67 -2.74 -11.94
C THR A 12 12.80 -1.83 -12.38
N SER A 13 13.00 -0.71 -11.67
CA SER A 13 14.08 0.26 -11.93
C SER A 13 14.13 0.68 -13.40
N THR A 14 12.96 0.92 -13.99
CA THR A 14 12.80 1.18 -15.43
C THR A 14 12.38 2.63 -15.66
N ASN A 15 13.08 3.30 -16.57
CA ASN A 15 12.72 4.64 -17.03
C ASN A 15 11.83 4.54 -18.28
N PHE A 16 10.62 5.08 -18.19
CA PHE A 16 9.61 5.11 -19.24
C PHE A 16 9.60 6.42 -20.04
N SER A 17 10.61 7.27 -19.88
CA SER A 17 10.75 8.49 -20.67
C SER A 17 10.75 8.10 -22.16
N ASN A 18 9.82 8.67 -22.91
CA ASN A 18 9.59 8.36 -24.34
C ASN A 18 9.15 6.91 -24.64
N VAL A 19 8.74 6.12 -23.65
CA VAL A 19 8.23 4.76 -23.82
C VAL A 19 6.70 4.76 -23.75
N SER A 20 6.06 4.23 -24.79
CA SER A 20 4.60 4.11 -24.81
C SER A 20 4.10 2.83 -24.14
N LEU A 21 3.07 2.95 -23.29
CA LEU A 21 2.35 1.81 -22.70
C LEU A 21 1.40 1.09 -23.69
N LYS A 22 1.35 1.51 -24.97
CA LYS A 22 0.50 0.92 -26.03
C LYS A 22 0.63 -0.60 -26.14
N ASN A 23 1.83 -1.13 -25.91
CA ASN A 23 2.09 -2.57 -26.00
C ASN A 23 1.31 -3.41 -24.98
N LEU A 24 0.87 -2.82 -23.87
CA LEU A 24 0.03 -3.50 -22.87
C LEU A 24 -1.38 -3.81 -23.40
N LYS A 25 -1.89 -3.06 -24.39
CA LYS A 25 -3.22 -3.28 -24.98
C LYS A 25 -3.42 -4.69 -25.53
N GLY A 26 -2.35 -5.30 -26.03
CA GLY A 26 -2.39 -6.65 -26.60
C GLY A 26 -2.32 -7.79 -25.58
N LEU A 27 -2.23 -7.50 -24.28
CA LEU A 27 -2.04 -8.51 -23.22
C LEU A 27 -3.37 -8.94 -22.60
N TYR A 28 -4.25 -9.56 -23.39
CA TYR A 28 -5.63 -9.87 -23.02
C TYR A 28 -5.79 -10.69 -21.73
N ASN A 29 -4.80 -11.51 -21.39
CA ASN A 29 -4.82 -12.41 -20.23
C ASN A 29 -4.07 -11.87 -19.01
N LEU A 30 -3.62 -10.61 -19.04
CA LEU A 30 -2.88 -9.99 -17.95
C LEU A 30 -3.73 -9.89 -16.68
N LYS A 31 -3.24 -10.48 -15.60
CA LYS A 31 -3.88 -10.46 -14.27
C LYS A 31 -3.04 -9.70 -13.24
N TYR A 32 -1.74 -9.55 -13.46
CA TYR A 32 -0.84 -8.83 -12.57
C TYR A 32 0.06 -7.90 -13.36
N LEU A 33 0.15 -6.66 -12.90
CA LEU A 33 1.00 -5.63 -13.47
C LEU A 33 1.66 -4.86 -12.33
N ARG A 34 2.99 -4.88 -12.27
CA ARG A 34 3.75 -4.17 -11.24
C ARG A 34 4.68 -3.14 -11.85
N PHE A 35 4.79 -2.02 -11.14
CA PHE A 35 5.81 -1.01 -11.36
C PHE A 35 6.52 -0.75 -10.03
N GLU A 36 7.84 -0.92 -10.03
CA GLU A 36 8.67 -0.66 -8.86
C GLU A 36 9.93 0.14 -9.21
N ASN A 37 10.19 1.22 -8.48
CA ASN A 37 11.30 2.13 -8.76
C ASN A 37 11.29 2.63 -10.22
N CYS A 38 10.12 2.75 -10.84
CA CYS A 38 9.98 3.22 -12.21
C CYS A 38 9.81 4.75 -12.25
N GLU A 39 10.20 5.36 -13.36
CA GLU A 39 10.11 6.81 -13.55
C GLU A 39 9.70 7.17 -14.98
N GLY A 40 9.40 8.44 -15.22
CA GLY A 40 9.26 8.99 -16.58
C GLY A 40 7.94 8.63 -17.30
N ILE A 41 6.94 8.07 -16.61
CA ILE A 41 5.59 7.92 -17.18
C ILE A 41 4.86 9.26 -17.12
N LEU A 42 4.36 9.71 -18.27
CA LEU A 42 3.56 10.93 -18.42
C LEU A 42 2.06 10.62 -18.47
N LEU A 43 1.21 11.63 -18.25
CA LEU A 43 -0.25 11.47 -18.19
C LEU A 43 -0.85 11.00 -19.52
N ASP A 44 -0.39 11.57 -20.63
CA ASP A 44 -0.80 11.23 -22.00
C ASP A 44 -0.42 9.77 -22.35
N GLN A 45 0.72 9.30 -21.85
CA GLN A 45 1.15 7.91 -22.00
C GLN A 45 0.25 6.94 -21.22
N CYS A 46 -0.33 7.36 -20.09
CA CYS A 46 -1.27 6.56 -19.32
C CYS A 46 -2.67 6.47 -19.95
N GLU A 47 -3.08 7.45 -20.75
CA GLU A 47 -4.41 7.44 -21.37
C GLU A 47 -4.68 6.18 -22.19
N VAL A 48 -3.64 5.57 -22.76
CA VAL A 48 -3.81 4.36 -23.57
C VAL A 48 -4.34 3.17 -22.76
N LEU A 49 -4.17 3.19 -21.45
CA LEU A 49 -4.66 2.15 -20.54
C LEU A 49 -6.19 2.07 -20.54
N LYS A 50 -6.89 3.16 -20.88
CA LYS A 50 -8.37 3.19 -21.01
C LYS A 50 -8.92 2.21 -22.06
N PHE A 51 -8.07 1.79 -23.00
CA PHE A 51 -8.43 0.88 -24.09
C PHE A 51 -7.91 -0.54 -23.88
N THR A 52 -7.41 -0.86 -22.69
CA THR A 52 -6.97 -2.22 -22.36
C THR A 52 -8.18 -3.13 -22.12
N SER A 53 -8.07 -4.38 -22.55
CA SER A 53 -9.14 -5.38 -22.48
C SER A 53 -8.96 -6.37 -21.32
N PHE A 54 -7.79 -6.39 -20.70
CA PHE A 54 -7.48 -7.32 -19.63
C PHE A 54 -8.16 -6.92 -18.33
N LYS A 55 -8.46 -7.93 -17.51
CA LYS A 55 -9.07 -7.75 -16.18
C LYS A 55 -8.00 -7.95 -15.12
N LEU A 56 -7.31 -6.87 -14.80
CA LEU A 56 -6.23 -6.85 -13.81
C LEU A 56 -6.77 -7.19 -12.41
N ILE A 57 -6.11 -8.13 -11.73
CA ILE A 57 -6.44 -8.55 -10.37
C ILE A 57 -5.58 -7.79 -9.36
N GLU A 58 -4.30 -7.59 -9.68
CA GLU A 58 -3.33 -6.98 -8.77
C GLU A 58 -2.46 -5.92 -9.46
N LEU A 59 -2.35 -4.77 -8.81
CA LEU A 59 -1.56 -3.62 -9.25
C LEU A 59 -0.69 -3.09 -8.11
N PRO A 60 0.59 -3.52 -8.03
CA PRO A 60 1.54 -2.92 -7.11
C PRO A 60 2.29 -1.77 -7.75
N LEU A 61 2.16 -0.57 -7.17
CA LEU A 61 2.87 0.65 -7.54
C LEU A 61 3.77 1.04 -6.38
N LYS A 62 5.08 0.84 -6.53
CA LYS A 62 6.03 0.89 -5.43
C LYS A 62 7.19 1.83 -5.75
N CYS A 63 7.42 2.83 -4.92
CA CYS A 63 8.58 3.72 -5.00
C CYS A 63 8.77 4.33 -6.40
N ASN A 64 7.69 4.57 -7.13
CA ASN A 64 7.77 5.12 -8.48
C ASN A 64 7.93 6.64 -8.41
N ASN A 65 8.77 7.18 -9.27
CA ASN A 65 9.07 8.59 -9.39
C ASN A 65 8.38 9.18 -10.63
N TRP A 66 7.08 9.41 -10.50
CA TRP A 66 6.26 10.11 -11.47
C TRP A 66 5.22 10.98 -10.75
N ILE A 67 4.58 11.89 -11.48
CA ILE A 67 3.59 12.82 -10.93
C ILE A 67 2.41 12.04 -10.32
N VAL A 68 1.89 12.48 -9.17
CA VAL A 68 0.80 11.82 -8.43
C VAL A 68 -0.42 11.48 -9.30
N ASP A 69 -0.73 12.34 -10.27
CA ASP A 69 -1.83 12.17 -11.21
C ASP A 69 -1.71 10.91 -12.09
N VAL A 70 -0.49 10.43 -12.34
CA VAL A 70 -0.23 9.20 -13.10
C VAL A 70 -0.80 7.99 -12.37
N THR A 71 -0.51 7.87 -11.07
CA THR A 71 -1.05 6.78 -10.24
C THR A 71 -2.57 6.82 -10.19
N SER A 72 -3.14 8.02 -10.01
CA SER A 72 -4.58 8.26 -10.05
C SER A 72 -5.23 7.83 -11.36
N LEU A 73 -4.62 8.16 -12.51
CA LEU A 73 -5.10 7.73 -13.83
C LEU A 73 -4.99 6.21 -14.02
N MET A 74 -3.90 5.58 -13.57
CA MET A 74 -3.77 4.13 -13.63
C MET A 74 -4.90 3.44 -12.85
N ILE A 75 -5.21 3.94 -11.65
CA ILE A 75 -6.34 3.44 -10.84
C ILE A 75 -7.67 3.66 -11.56
N LYS A 76 -7.90 4.84 -12.13
CA LYS A 76 -9.10 5.14 -12.91
C LYS A 76 -9.32 4.16 -14.07
N TYR A 77 -8.27 3.83 -14.80
CA TYR A 77 -8.38 2.98 -16.00
C TYR A 77 -8.36 1.49 -15.69
N LEU A 78 -7.63 1.06 -14.66
CA LEU A 78 -7.43 -0.37 -14.36
C LEU A 78 -8.26 -0.85 -13.17
N GLY A 79 -8.89 0.06 -12.42
CA GLY A 79 -9.52 -0.22 -11.12
C GLY A 79 -10.72 -1.17 -11.15
N ALA A 80 -11.47 -1.21 -12.25
CA ALA A 80 -12.78 -1.88 -12.29
C ALA A 80 -12.73 -3.39 -11.98
N SER A 81 -11.60 -4.04 -12.21
CA SER A 81 -11.37 -5.46 -11.90
C SER A 81 -10.43 -5.72 -10.72
N LEU A 82 -9.77 -4.67 -10.20
CA LEU A 82 -8.74 -4.82 -9.18
C LEU A 82 -9.31 -5.39 -7.88
N GLN A 83 -8.61 -6.39 -7.37
CA GLN A 83 -8.86 -6.98 -6.06
C GLN A 83 -7.75 -6.61 -5.06
N ARG A 84 -6.53 -6.32 -5.56
CA ARG A 84 -5.37 -5.95 -4.74
C ARG A 84 -4.67 -4.73 -5.32
N LEU A 85 -4.51 -3.70 -4.50
CA LEU A 85 -3.80 -2.47 -4.86
C LEU A 85 -2.69 -2.24 -3.86
N SER A 86 -1.47 -1.94 -4.34
CA SER A 86 -0.41 -1.39 -3.49
C SER A 86 0.00 -0.01 -3.98
N VAL A 87 0.06 0.97 -3.09
CA VAL A 87 0.43 2.36 -3.39
C VAL A 87 1.33 2.94 -2.31
N ASP A 88 2.05 4.00 -2.66
CA ASP A 88 2.90 4.77 -1.76
C ASP A 88 2.25 6.12 -1.47
N ASN A 89 2.29 6.57 -0.20
CA ASN A 89 1.76 7.85 0.29
C ASN A 89 0.47 8.30 -0.44
N PRO A 90 -0.64 7.58 -0.26
CA PRO A 90 -1.87 7.93 -0.95
C PRO A 90 -2.29 9.36 -0.61
N THR A 91 -2.70 10.12 -1.63
CA THR A 91 -3.29 11.45 -1.48
C THR A 91 -4.82 11.35 -1.46
N ILE A 92 -5.51 12.44 -1.10
CA ILE A 92 -6.98 12.48 -1.15
C ILE A 92 -7.51 12.12 -2.54
N PRO A 93 -7.04 12.73 -3.66
CA PRO A 93 -7.53 12.38 -5.00
C PRO A 93 -7.30 10.90 -5.37
N LEU A 94 -6.21 10.30 -4.89
CA LEU A 94 -5.94 8.89 -5.12
C LEU A 94 -6.99 8.01 -4.41
N ILE A 95 -7.30 8.30 -3.14
CA ILE A 95 -8.31 7.54 -2.38
C ILE A 95 -9.71 7.75 -2.97
N GLU A 96 -10.06 8.95 -3.42
CA GLU A 96 -11.31 9.20 -4.13
C GLU A 96 -11.42 8.36 -5.40
N ASN A 97 -10.34 8.27 -6.19
CA ASN A 97 -10.30 7.38 -7.35
C ASN A 97 -10.46 5.91 -6.97
N VAL A 98 -9.88 5.47 -5.85
CA VAL A 98 -10.08 4.10 -5.34
C VAL A 98 -11.56 3.87 -4.99
N LEU A 99 -12.20 4.81 -4.30
CA LEU A 99 -13.62 4.74 -3.94
C LEU A 99 -14.52 4.68 -5.18
N MET A 100 -14.17 5.44 -6.22
CA MET A 100 -14.97 5.58 -7.44
C MET A 100 -14.79 4.40 -8.41
N PHE A 101 -13.56 3.93 -8.62
CA PHE A 101 -13.22 3.02 -9.71
C PHE A 101 -12.89 1.59 -9.27
N CYS A 102 -12.57 1.36 -7.99
CA CYS A 102 -12.13 0.04 -7.50
C CYS A 102 -13.22 -0.70 -6.71
N SER A 103 -14.40 -0.88 -7.30
CA SER A 103 -15.57 -1.49 -6.62
C SER A 103 -15.36 -2.94 -6.16
N LYS A 104 -14.36 -3.64 -6.70
CA LYS A 104 -14.01 -5.04 -6.36
C LYS A 104 -12.77 -5.16 -5.47
N LEU A 105 -12.25 -4.04 -4.95
CA LEU A 105 -11.03 -4.04 -4.17
C LEU A 105 -11.23 -4.76 -2.83
N ILE A 106 -10.43 -5.79 -2.60
CA ILE A 106 -10.46 -6.58 -1.35
C ILE A 106 -9.33 -6.14 -0.43
N CYS A 107 -8.14 -5.88 -0.99
CA CYS A 107 -6.93 -5.58 -0.25
C CYS A 107 -6.31 -4.25 -0.72
N LEU A 108 -6.12 -3.34 0.23
CA LEU A 108 -5.33 -2.13 0.03
C LEU A 108 -4.04 -2.23 0.85
N LYS A 109 -2.90 -2.12 0.16
CA LYS A 109 -1.59 -2.04 0.77
C LYS A 109 -1.02 -0.65 0.58
N ILE A 110 -0.67 0.01 1.68
CA ILE A 110 -0.13 1.35 1.69
C ILE A 110 1.29 1.28 2.21
N ARG A 111 2.23 1.87 1.46
CA ARG A 111 3.54 2.22 2.00
C ARG A 111 3.53 3.68 2.40
N ILE A 112 3.95 3.96 3.62
CA ILE A 112 4.13 5.29 4.16
C ILE A 112 5.64 5.56 4.22
N ASN A 113 6.08 6.60 3.52
CA ASN A 113 7.42 7.17 3.65
C ASN A 113 7.36 8.50 4.43
N ASN A 114 8.44 9.29 4.41
CA ASN A 114 8.48 10.56 5.14
C ASN A 114 7.40 11.53 4.62
N HIS A 115 6.71 12.24 5.53
CA HIS A 115 5.71 13.28 5.23
C HIS A 115 4.34 12.81 4.71
N PHE A 116 3.79 11.73 5.28
CA PHE A 116 2.42 11.34 4.98
C PHE A 116 1.40 12.36 5.50
N ASP A 117 0.49 12.78 4.62
CA ASP A 117 -0.59 13.70 4.95
C ASP A 117 -1.72 12.99 5.71
N LEU A 118 -1.87 13.33 6.99
CA LEU A 118 -2.89 12.76 7.86
C LEU A 118 -4.31 13.10 7.42
N SER A 119 -4.50 14.16 6.63
CA SER A 119 -5.81 14.59 6.10
C SER A 119 -6.46 13.55 5.18
N VAL A 120 -5.69 12.58 4.70
CA VAL A 120 -6.14 11.47 3.86
C VAL A 120 -6.92 10.42 4.68
N LEU A 121 -6.60 10.26 5.98
CA LEU A 121 -7.15 9.20 6.82
C LEU A 121 -8.69 9.23 6.93
N PRO A 122 -9.36 10.39 7.09
CA PRO A 122 -10.83 10.48 7.06
C PRO A 122 -11.51 9.78 5.89
N PHE A 123 -10.88 9.75 4.72
CA PHE A 123 -11.43 9.12 3.54
C PHE A 123 -11.38 7.58 3.60
N PHE A 124 -10.55 7.00 4.46
CA PHE A 124 -10.43 5.56 4.59
C PHE A 124 -11.71 4.92 5.12
N LYS A 125 -12.48 5.63 5.96
CA LYS A 125 -13.73 5.13 6.55
C LYS A 125 -14.74 4.66 5.49
N ASN A 126 -14.68 5.24 4.30
CA ASN A 126 -15.59 4.96 3.19
C ASN A 126 -15.11 3.83 2.27
N LEU A 127 -13.87 3.33 2.45
CA LEU A 127 -13.33 2.25 1.61
C LEU A 127 -14.10 0.95 1.84
N ARG A 128 -14.39 0.24 0.75
CA ARG A 128 -15.11 -1.05 0.78
C ARG A 128 -14.15 -2.24 0.73
N ILE A 129 -13.08 -2.18 1.51
CA ILE A 129 -12.03 -3.22 1.56
C ILE A 129 -12.23 -4.14 2.76
N ARG A 130 -11.61 -5.33 2.70
CA ARG A 130 -11.55 -6.28 3.83
C ARG A 130 -10.18 -6.32 4.48
N ILE A 131 -9.12 -6.04 3.72
CA ILE A 131 -7.74 -6.14 4.17
C ILE A 131 -7.05 -4.79 3.99
N LEU A 132 -6.54 -4.24 5.09
CA LEU A 132 -5.71 -3.04 5.09
C LEU A 132 -4.31 -3.38 5.60
N ASN A 133 -3.30 -3.18 4.75
CA ASN A 133 -1.91 -3.42 5.08
C ASN A 133 -1.13 -2.11 5.02
N ILE A 134 -0.61 -1.63 6.15
CA ILE A 134 0.15 -0.37 6.21
C ILE A 134 1.61 -0.72 6.50
N ASN A 135 2.53 -0.22 5.68
CA ASN A 135 3.98 -0.41 5.84
C ASN A 135 4.66 0.94 6.01
N PHE A 136 5.23 1.18 7.18
CA PHE A 136 6.04 2.37 7.45
C PHE A 136 7.50 2.15 7.08
N THR A 137 8.09 3.13 6.43
CA THR A 137 9.55 3.25 6.29
C THR A 137 10.03 4.39 7.19
N LEU A 138 10.68 4.03 8.29
CA LEU A 138 11.11 4.94 9.35
C LEU A 138 12.40 5.66 8.96
N ASN A 139 12.29 6.81 8.31
CA ASN A 139 13.41 7.76 8.25
C ASN A 139 13.12 9.02 9.08
N ASN A 140 11.86 9.46 9.24
CA ASN A 140 11.49 10.53 10.19
C ASN A 140 9.96 10.56 10.45
N LEU A 141 9.45 9.86 11.47
CA LEU A 141 8.02 9.87 11.83
C LEU A 141 7.74 10.86 12.97
N ASN A 142 7.77 12.15 12.64
CA ASN A 142 6.98 13.12 13.38
C ASN A 142 5.50 12.74 13.21
N ASN A 143 4.72 12.79 14.30
CA ASN A 143 3.26 12.56 14.31
C ASN A 143 2.78 11.10 14.23
N PHE A 144 3.63 10.11 14.55
CA PHE A 144 3.23 8.69 14.62
C PHE A 144 1.97 8.46 15.50
N ASN A 145 1.92 9.06 16.69
CA ASN A 145 0.77 8.90 17.60
C ASN A 145 -0.51 9.51 17.00
N GLU A 146 -0.38 10.63 16.31
CA GLU A 146 -1.51 11.30 15.65
C GLU A 146 -2.02 10.48 14.46
N PHE A 147 -1.12 9.82 13.72
CA PHE A 147 -1.49 8.88 12.68
C PHE A 147 -2.40 7.77 13.22
N PHE A 148 -2.03 7.09 14.31
CA PHE A 148 -2.85 5.99 14.82
C PHE A 148 -4.17 6.44 15.41
N LYS A 149 -4.18 7.57 16.13
CA LYS A 149 -5.42 8.18 16.63
C LYS A 149 -6.38 8.47 15.47
N ASN A 150 -5.88 9.08 14.40
CA ASN A 150 -6.68 9.35 13.21
C ASN A 150 -7.05 8.08 12.45
N LEU A 151 -6.15 7.11 12.31
CA LEU A 151 -6.42 5.88 11.60
C LEU A 151 -7.63 5.17 12.21
N VAL A 152 -7.67 5.05 13.55
CA VAL A 152 -8.69 4.23 14.20
C VAL A 152 -10.08 4.84 14.09
N ASN A 153 -10.17 6.16 14.21
CA ASN A 153 -11.43 6.86 13.99
C ASN A 153 -11.94 6.74 12.54
N ASN A 154 -11.07 6.29 11.62
CA ASN A 154 -11.34 6.22 10.20
C ASN A 154 -11.07 4.84 9.59
N ILE A 155 -11.07 3.77 10.40
CA ILE A 155 -11.03 2.39 9.90
C ILE A 155 -12.35 2.11 9.15
N PRO A 156 -12.32 1.62 7.90
CA PRO A 156 -13.54 1.24 7.21
C PRO A 156 -14.28 0.07 7.88
N ILE A 157 -15.60 0.15 7.89
CA ILE A 157 -16.49 -0.75 8.67
C ILE A 157 -16.35 -2.23 8.28
N ASN A 158 -16.04 -2.51 7.01
CA ASN A 158 -15.99 -3.88 6.47
C ASN A 158 -14.62 -4.56 6.61
N ILE A 159 -13.67 -3.93 7.31
CA ILE A 159 -12.35 -4.53 7.52
C ILE A 159 -12.48 -5.79 8.35
N SER A 160 -11.92 -6.89 7.85
CA SER A 160 -11.73 -8.12 8.61
C SER A 160 -10.29 -8.26 9.10
N ASN A 161 -9.32 -7.67 8.38
CA ASN A 161 -7.90 -7.83 8.65
C ASN A 161 -7.15 -6.49 8.55
N ILE A 162 -6.43 -6.14 9.61
CA ILE A 162 -5.45 -5.04 9.57
C ILE A 162 -4.08 -5.62 9.87
N SER A 163 -3.10 -5.26 9.05
CA SER A 163 -1.68 -5.52 9.34
C SER A 163 -0.90 -4.21 9.28
N ILE A 164 -0.08 -3.98 10.29
CA ILE A 164 0.79 -2.81 10.35
C ILE A 164 2.21 -3.30 10.51
N TYR A 165 3.02 -2.95 9.51
CA TYR A 165 4.43 -3.27 9.45
C TYR A 165 5.23 -1.99 9.56
N ILE A 166 6.31 -2.04 10.31
CA ILE A 166 7.17 -0.88 10.49
C ILE A 166 8.59 -1.34 10.20
N ASN A 167 9.20 -0.77 9.16
CA ASN A 167 10.57 -1.02 8.76
C ASN A 167 11.48 0.10 9.26
N SER A 168 12.42 -0.22 10.15
CA SER A 168 13.47 0.72 10.57
C SER A 168 14.77 0.37 9.85
N ARG A 169 15.22 1.24 8.95
CA ARG A 169 16.50 1.06 8.23
C ARG A 169 17.68 1.79 8.91
N ASN A 170 17.46 2.43 10.05
CA ASN A 170 18.52 3.18 10.74
C ASN A 170 19.23 2.31 11.79
N SER A 171 20.50 2.02 11.50
CA SER A 171 21.44 1.28 12.34
C SER A 171 21.98 2.08 13.55
N THR A 172 21.71 3.39 13.65
CA THR A 172 22.30 4.24 14.71
C THR A 172 21.26 5.06 15.48
N ARG A 173 20.73 4.48 16.57
CA ARG A 173 20.47 5.10 17.90
C ARG A 173 19.46 4.27 18.69
N SER A 174 19.95 3.59 19.71
CA SER A 174 19.20 2.74 20.65
C SER A 174 18.05 3.46 21.37
N ILE A 175 18.15 4.78 21.55
CA ILE A 175 17.12 5.61 22.21
C ILE A 175 15.89 5.80 21.31
N ILE A 176 16.07 6.00 20.00
CA ILE A 176 14.95 6.13 19.06
C ILE A 176 14.14 4.82 19.04
N ARG A 177 14.83 3.68 19.15
CA ARG A 177 14.23 2.33 19.20
C ARG A 177 13.39 2.09 20.46
N PHE A 178 13.76 2.66 21.62
CA PHE A 178 12.98 2.55 22.86
C PHE A 178 11.68 3.37 22.79
N TYR A 179 11.73 4.59 22.24
CA TYR A 179 10.52 5.40 22.01
C TYR A 179 9.60 4.79 20.93
N GLU A 180 10.16 4.09 19.94
CA GLU A 180 9.37 3.35 18.94
C GLU A 180 8.70 2.10 19.55
N TYR A 181 9.39 1.37 20.42
CA TYR A 181 8.81 0.25 21.17
C TYR A 181 7.68 0.70 22.12
N ILE A 182 7.86 1.80 22.85
CA ILE A 182 6.82 2.34 23.73
C ILE A 182 5.59 2.77 22.92
N ARG A 183 5.78 3.50 21.82
CA ARG A 183 4.68 3.93 20.94
C ARG A 183 3.95 2.73 20.31
N PHE A 184 4.67 1.66 19.98
CA PHE A 184 4.07 0.41 19.52
C PHE A 184 3.24 -0.27 20.62
N ARG A 185 3.71 -0.28 21.86
CA ARG A 185 2.97 -0.82 23.01
C ARG A 185 1.68 -0.04 23.28
N GLU A 186 1.75 1.29 23.21
CA GLU A 186 0.58 2.17 23.32
C GLU A 186 -0.43 1.92 22.19
N PHE A 187 0.05 1.74 20.95
CA PHE A 187 -0.81 1.39 19.83
C PHE A 187 -1.46 0.02 19.98
N LYS A 188 -0.72 -0.98 20.47
CA LYS A 188 -1.26 -2.31 20.77
C LYS A 188 -2.37 -2.22 21.82
N ALA A 189 -2.12 -1.55 22.95
CA ALA A 189 -3.11 -1.36 23.99
C ALA A 189 -4.33 -0.60 23.47
N PHE A 190 -4.13 0.38 22.59
CA PHE A 190 -5.21 1.12 21.95
C PHE A 190 -6.05 0.22 21.02
N LEU A 191 -5.43 -0.64 20.21
CA LEU A 191 -6.15 -1.58 19.35
C LEU A 191 -6.94 -2.63 20.15
N GLU A 192 -6.35 -3.13 21.24
CA GLU A 192 -7.01 -4.07 22.16
C GLU A 192 -8.25 -3.46 22.83
N ASN A 193 -8.27 -2.13 22.98
CA ASN A 193 -9.41 -1.38 23.51
C ASN A 193 -10.36 -0.84 22.42
N SER A 194 -10.04 -1.03 21.13
CA SER A 194 -10.92 -0.60 20.05
C SER A 194 -12.09 -1.58 19.91
N HIS A 195 -13.32 -1.07 19.97
CA HIS A 195 -14.57 -1.86 19.96
C HIS A 195 -14.90 -2.58 18.63
N ASN A 196 -13.93 -2.78 17.75
CA ASN A 196 -14.15 -3.33 16.41
C ASN A 196 -13.74 -4.80 16.36
N ASP A 197 -14.65 -5.67 15.89
CA ASP A 197 -14.49 -7.14 15.85
C ASP A 197 -13.51 -7.67 14.77
N PHE A 198 -12.56 -6.86 14.29
CA PHE A 198 -11.64 -7.30 13.24
C PHE A 198 -10.48 -8.15 13.77
N LYS A 199 -10.02 -9.10 12.94
CA LYS A 199 -8.87 -9.93 13.25
C LYS A 199 -7.57 -9.15 12.99
N ILE A 200 -6.82 -8.87 14.05
CA ILE A 200 -5.47 -8.34 13.94
C ILE A 200 -4.55 -9.50 13.56
N ILE A 201 -4.05 -9.53 12.32
CA ILE A 201 -3.33 -10.69 11.80
C ILE A 201 -1.83 -10.55 11.98
N ASN A 202 -1.28 -9.35 11.87
CA ASN A 202 0.17 -9.19 11.96
C ASN A 202 0.58 -7.75 12.32
N LEU A 203 1.16 -7.59 13.51
CA LEU A 203 1.88 -6.40 13.94
C LEU A 203 3.37 -6.75 14.01
N ASN A 204 4.01 -6.85 12.85
CA ASN A 204 5.44 -7.17 12.78
C ASN A 204 6.26 -5.89 12.79
N TYR A 205 6.96 -5.67 13.91
CA TYR A 205 8.08 -4.73 14.00
C TYR A 205 9.36 -5.53 13.71
N ILE A 206 9.85 -5.48 12.46
CA ILE A 206 11.15 -6.08 12.13
C ILE A 206 12.21 -5.04 12.43
N ILE A 207 12.88 -5.22 13.56
CA ILE A 207 14.20 -4.64 13.80
C ILE A 207 15.19 -5.63 13.17
N GLU A 208 15.90 -5.25 12.12
CA GLU A 208 17.14 -5.93 11.77
C GLU A 208 18.15 -5.61 12.88
N LEU A 209 18.12 -6.44 13.94
CA LEU A 209 19.12 -6.45 14.99
C LEU A 209 20.30 -7.30 14.50
N GLU A 210 21.43 -6.67 14.18
CA GLU A 210 22.72 -7.37 14.23
C GLU A 210 23.12 -7.63 15.70
N PHE A 211 22.31 -8.39 16.42
CA PHE A 211 22.72 -8.99 17.69
C PHE A 211 22.37 -10.47 17.65
N LYS A 212 23.42 -11.30 17.78
CA LYS A 212 23.31 -12.75 17.99
C LYS A 212 22.27 -13.01 19.09
N ASN A 213 21.25 -13.81 18.74
CA ASN A 213 20.18 -14.40 19.56
C ASN A 213 18.80 -13.72 19.46
N PHE A 214 17.91 -14.46 18.81
CA PHE A 214 16.48 -14.18 18.57
C PHE A 214 15.62 -14.16 19.83
N TRP A 215 14.53 -13.39 19.77
CA TRP A 215 13.20 -13.89 20.15
C TRP A 215 12.17 -13.52 19.07
N TYR A 216 11.57 -14.55 18.46
CA TYR A 216 10.45 -14.46 17.52
C TYR A 216 9.16 -14.45 18.36
N VAL A 217 8.29 -13.44 18.22
CA VAL A 217 6.94 -13.49 18.82
C VAL A 217 5.91 -13.66 17.72
N GLY A 218 5.66 -14.92 17.34
CA GLY A 218 4.52 -15.30 16.53
C GLY A 218 3.38 -15.77 17.42
N ILE A 219 2.30 -14.99 17.53
CA ILE A 219 1.10 -15.44 18.25
C ILE A 219 0.22 -16.19 17.26
N ARG A 220 0.21 -17.53 17.35
CA ARG A 220 -0.89 -18.37 16.86
C ARG A 220 -1.96 -18.39 17.94
N GLN A 221 -3.14 -17.82 17.69
CA GLN A 221 -4.32 -18.14 18.49
C GLN A 221 -4.70 -19.60 18.22
N ARG A 222 -4.79 -20.41 19.28
CA ARG A 222 -5.51 -21.70 19.23
C ARG A 222 -7.01 -21.40 19.20
N VAL A 223 -7.69 -22.19 18.39
CA VAL A 223 -9.15 -22.21 18.14
C VAL A 223 -9.93 -22.30 19.45
#